data_AF-A0AAV0MIV7-F1
#
_entry.id   AF-A0AAV0MIV7-F1
#
_cell.length_a   1.000
_cell.length_b   1.000
_cell.length_c   1.000
_cell.angle_alpha   90.00
_cell.angle_beta   90.00
_cell.angle_gamma   90.00
#
_symmetry.space_group_name_H-M   'P 1'
#
loop_
_entity.id
_entity.type
_entity.pdbx_description
1 polymer ?
#
loop_
_entity_poly.entity_id
_entity_poly.type
_entity_poly.pdbx_seq_one_letter_code
_entity_poly.pdbx_strand_id
1 'polypeptide(L)'
;MSKSKPVADSTSTTAAVQATNDDASASKLSCVKKGYMKDDYIHSFVRRPVRRSPIINRGYFARWAALRQLLFQFLDSGQTKKQILSLGAGFDTTYFQLQDEGKAPFLYVELDFKEVTSKKAAIIETQSQLRDKLGAAASISREKGEVLGDHYKLLPVDLRDIPKLDDVIASANMDPSLPTFIIAECVLIYLDPDSTRDIVGWASKSFSTAVFFLYEQIHPDDAFGQQMIRNLESRGCALLGIYATPTLLAKERLFIEQGWQRAVAWDMLKVYSDFIEVPEKRRIERLELFDEFEEWHMMQEHYCVAIAINDSMGLLGKYGFSNGRHTTQSSC
;
A
#
# COMPACT_ATOMS: atom_id res chain seq x y z
N MET A 1 -29.57 -10.03 32.99
CA MET A 1 -28.14 -10.34 32.76
C MET A 1 -28.03 -11.20 31.51
N SER A 2 -27.85 -10.56 30.36
CA SER A 2 -27.65 -11.24 29.07
C SER A 2 -26.21 -11.70 28.99
N LYS A 3 -25.98 -13.02 28.99
CA LYS A 3 -24.65 -13.59 28.74
C LYS A 3 -24.26 -13.27 27.29
N SER A 4 -23.20 -12.48 27.14
CA SER A 4 -22.52 -12.30 25.85
C SER A 4 -22.13 -13.69 25.31
N LYS A 5 -22.51 -13.97 24.07
CA LYS A 5 -21.96 -15.11 23.34
C LYS A 5 -20.47 -14.86 23.14
N PRO A 6 -19.60 -15.88 23.30
CA PRO A 6 -18.20 -15.75 22.92
C PRO A 6 -18.14 -15.47 21.41
N VAL A 7 -17.39 -14.44 21.03
CA VAL A 7 -17.00 -14.19 19.63
C VAL A 7 -16.28 -15.45 19.17
N ALA A 8 -16.76 -16.10 18.12
CA ALA A 8 -16.05 -17.22 17.52
C ALA A 8 -14.66 -16.74 17.12
N ASP A 9 -13.60 -17.48 17.47
CA ASP A 9 -12.24 -17.15 17.07
C ASP A 9 -12.17 -17.05 15.54
N SER A 10 -12.23 -15.83 15.01
CA SER A 10 -12.05 -15.54 13.60
C SER A 10 -10.59 -15.82 13.27
N THR A 11 -10.32 -16.97 12.68
CA THR A 11 -8.96 -17.38 12.31
C THR A 11 -8.67 -17.00 10.87
N SER A 12 -7.64 -16.19 10.66
CA SER A 12 -7.07 -15.94 9.33
C SER A 12 -5.99 -17.00 9.07
N THR A 13 -6.06 -17.69 7.95
CA THR A 13 -5.00 -18.63 7.57
C THR A 13 -3.95 -17.91 6.73
N THR A 14 -2.66 -18.20 6.92
CA THR A 14 -1.58 -17.62 6.11
C THR A 14 -1.85 -17.82 4.61
N ALA A 15 -2.36 -18.98 4.20
CA ALA A 15 -2.69 -19.27 2.80
C ALA A 15 -3.80 -18.36 2.25
N ALA A 16 -4.83 -18.05 3.05
CA ALA A 16 -5.91 -17.15 2.64
C ALA A 16 -5.41 -15.69 2.55
N VAL A 17 -4.60 -15.24 3.52
CA VAL A 17 -3.95 -13.92 3.46
C VAL A 17 -3.08 -13.81 2.20
N GLN A 18 -2.27 -14.83 1.91
CA GLN A 18 -1.46 -14.89 0.68
C GLN A 18 -2.31 -14.91 -0.60
N ALA A 19 -3.54 -15.44 -0.57
CA ALA A 19 -4.43 -15.42 -1.72
C ALA A 19 -4.99 -14.01 -2.00
N THR A 20 -4.98 -13.09 -1.04
CA THR A 20 -5.39 -11.69 -1.27
C THR A 20 -4.45 -10.98 -2.26
N ASN A 21 -3.17 -11.37 -2.31
CA ASN A 21 -2.21 -10.90 -3.31
C ASN A 21 -2.68 -11.20 -4.75
N ASP A 22 -3.15 -12.42 -5.01
CA ASP A 22 -3.59 -12.82 -6.35
C ASP A 22 -4.87 -12.06 -6.76
N ASP A 23 -5.79 -11.84 -5.81
CA ASP A 23 -7.03 -11.08 -6.03
C ASP A 23 -6.76 -9.59 -6.31
N ALA A 24 -5.82 -9.00 -5.58
CA ALA A 24 -5.35 -7.63 -5.78
C ALA A 24 -4.66 -7.47 -7.14
N SER A 25 -3.76 -8.40 -7.49
CA SER A 25 -3.05 -8.40 -8.78
C SER A 25 -4.02 -8.53 -9.96
N ALA A 26 -5.01 -9.42 -9.87
CA ALA A 26 -6.03 -9.56 -10.89
C ALA A 26 -6.90 -8.30 -11.05
N SER A 27 -7.19 -7.60 -9.95
CA SER A 27 -7.96 -6.35 -9.98
C SER A 27 -7.15 -5.18 -10.55
N LYS A 28 -5.85 -5.08 -10.21
CA LYS A 28 -4.90 -4.14 -10.84
C LYS A 28 -4.81 -4.40 -12.36
N LEU A 29 -4.69 -5.66 -12.81
CA LEU A 29 -4.70 -5.98 -14.24
C LEU A 29 -6.04 -5.65 -14.93
N SER A 30 -7.17 -5.83 -14.26
CA SER A 30 -8.48 -5.39 -14.77
C SER A 30 -8.49 -3.88 -15.06
N CYS A 31 -7.97 -3.08 -14.13
CA CYS A 31 -7.83 -1.63 -14.29
C CYS A 31 -6.96 -1.26 -15.49
N VAL A 32 -5.81 -1.91 -15.65
CA VAL A 32 -4.89 -1.68 -16.77
C VAL A 32 -5.56 -1.99 -18.10
N LYS A 33 -6.21 -3.16 -18.22
CA LYS A 33 -6.91 -3.55 -19.47
C LYS A 33 -8.05 -2.61 -19.85
N LYS A 34 -8.61 -1.91 -18.88
CA LYS A 34 -9.68 -0.91 -19.06
C LYS A 34 -9.16 0.52 -19.22
N GLY A 35 -7.84 0.73 -19.12
CA GLY A 35 -7.21 2.03 -19.29
C GLY A 35 -7.29 2.94 -18.06
N TYR A 36 -7.65 2.41 -16.87
CA TYR A 36 -7.64 3.21 -15.64
C TYR A 36 -6.21 3.56 -15.21
N MET A 37 -5.29 2.60 -15.31
CA MET A 37 -3.90 2.71 -14.89
C MET A 37 -2.97 2.35 -16.06
N LYS A 38 -1.75 2.88 -16.04
CA LYS A 38 -0.66 2.35 -16.86
C LYS A 38 0.24 1.49 -15.99
N ASP A 39 0.37 0.23 -16.35
CA ASP A 39 1.31 -0.71 -15.73
C ASP A 39 1.62 -1.81 -16.75
N ASP A 40 2.83 -1.75 -17.29
CA ASP A 40 3.29 -2.64 -18.34
C ASP A 40 3.78 -3.98 -17.77
N TYR A 41 3.73 -4.20 -16.44
CA TYR A 41 4.36 -5.35 -15.76
C TYR A 41 3.36 -6.29 -15.10
N ILE A 42 2.24 -5.79 -14.54
CA ILE A 42 1.32 -6.59 -13.73
C ILE A 42 0.77 -7.82 -14.45
N HIS A 43 0.69 -7.77 -15.78
CA HIS A 43 0.25 -8.88 -16.62
C HIS A 43 1.13 -10.14 -16.44
N SER A 44 2.42 -9.98 -16.11
CA SER A 44 3.35 -11.09 -15.85
C SER A 44 3.05 -11.83 -14.55
N PHE A 45 2.34 -11.18 -13.61
CA PHE A 45 2.05 -11.71 -12.28
C PHE A 45 0.66 -12.31 -12.15
N VAL A 46 -0.19 -12.18 -13.17
CA VAL A 46 -1.58 -12.68 -13.14
C VAL A 46 -1.75 -13.86 -14.08
N ARG A 47 -1.89 -15.06 -13.49
CA ARG A 47 -2.12 -16.29 -14.28
C ARG A 47 -3.47 -16.31 -14.98
N ARG A 48 -4.52 -15.81 -14.30
CA ARG A 48 -5.90 -15.83 -14.81
C ARG A 48 -6.48 -14.42 -14.72
N PRO A 49 -6.48 -13.66 -15.83
CA PRO A 49 -7.10 -12.34 -15.85
C PRO A 49 -8.58 -12.43 -15.52
N VAL A 50 -9.05 -11.53 -14.66
CA VAL A 50 -10.48 -11.41 -14.30
C VAL A 50 -10.94 -10.02 -14.69
N ARG A 51 -12.15 -9.92 -15.26
CA ARG A 51 -12.81 -8.63 -15.45
C ARG A 51 -13.52 -8.25 -14.16
N ARG A 52 -13.27 -7.05 -13.65
CA ARG A 52 -14.01 -6.48 -12.51
C ARG A 52 -15.13 -5.56 -12.96
N SER A 53 -16.08 -5.32 -12.08
CA SER A 53 -17.14 -4.32 -12.29
C SER A 53 -16.55 -2.91 -12.29
N PRO A 54 -17.24 -1.94 -12.91
CA PRO A 54 -16.83 -0.54 -12.92
C PRO A 54 -16.54 0.03 -11.52
N ILE A 55 -17.38 -0.28 -10.52
CA ILE A 55 -17.17 0.17 -9.13
C ILE A 55 -15.81 -0.28 -8.57
N ILE A 56 -15.45 -1.55 -8.79
CA ILE A 56 -14.18 -2.11 -8.33
C ILE A 56 -13.00 -1.50 -9.10
N ASN A 57 -13.11 -1.33 -10.43
CA ASN A 57 -12.04 -0.71 -11.22
C ASN A 57 -11.79 0.76 -10.76
N ARG A 58 -12.87 1.53 -10.54
CA ARG A 58 -12.78 2.90 -10.03
C ARG A 58 -12.15 2.96 -8.63
N GLY A 59 -12.50 2.03 -7.75
CA GLY A 59 -11.95 1.95 -6.39
C GLY A 59 -10.46 1.63 -6.39
N TYR A 60 -10.04 0.64 -7.18
CA TYR A 60 -8.62 0.31 -7.35
C TYR A 60 -7.84 1.46 -8.01
N PHE A 61 -8.43 2.17 -8.97
CA PHE A 61 -7.84 3.38 -9.52
C PHE A 61 -7.61 4.45 -8.44
N ALA A 62 -8.63 4.72 -7.61
CA ALA A 62 -8.52 5.70 -6.53
C ALA A 62 -7.40 5.34 -5.54
N ARG A 63 -7.33 4.05 -5.15
CA ARG A 63 -6.26 3.47 -4.33
C ARG A 63 -4.88 3.72 -4.93
N TRP A 64 -4.68 3.35 -6.19
CA TRP A 64 -3.42 3.56 -6.90
C TRP A 64 -3.06 5.04 -7.04
N ALA A 65 -4.01 5.89 -7.46
CA ALA A 65 -3.79 7.31 -7.67
C ALA A 65 -3.36 8.02 -6.37
N ALA A 66 -3.99 7.67 -5.24
CA ALA A 66 -3.64 8.20 -3.93
C ALA A 66 -2.21 7.86 -3.53
N LEU A 67 -1.81 6.59 -3.65
CA LEU A 67 -0.43 6.15 -3.40
C LEU A 67 0.54 6.91 -4.31
N ARG A 68 0.26 6.99 -5.61
CA ARG A 68 1.14 7.59 -6.61
C ARG A 68 1.35 9.09 -6.39
N GLN A 69 0.29 9.82 -6.06
CA GLN A 69 0.38 11.25 -5.76
C GLN A 69 1.29 11.53 -4.56
N LEU A 70 1.07 10.80 -3.46
CA LEU A 70 1.88 10.94 -2.25
C LEU A 70 3.33 10.48 -2.50
N LEU A 71 3.50 9.34 -3.15
CA LEU A 71 4.82 8.81 -3.49
C LEU A 71 5.64 9.79 -4.33
N PHE A 72 5.03 10.41 -5.34
CA PHE A 72 5.70 11.42 -6.16
C PHE A 72 6.02 12.69 -5.37
N GLN A 73 5.11 13.17 -4.51
CA GLN A 73 5.40 14.29 -3.61
C GLN A 73 6.63 13.99 -2.73
N PHE A 74 6.79 12.75 -2.29
CA PHE A 74 7.94 12.33 -1.48
C PHE A 74 9.23 12.26 -2.30
N LEU A 75 9.21 11.62 -3.47
CA LEU A 75 10.37 11.49 -4.34
C LEU A 75 10.90 12.84 -4.83
N ASP A 76 9.99 13.77 -5.10
CA ASP A 76 10.28 15.14 -5.54
C ASP A 76 10.67 16.05 -4.36
N SER A 77 10.61 15.58 -3.10
CA SER A 77 11.00 16.36 -1.92
C SER A 77 12.51 16.39 -1.71
N GLY A 78 13.09 17.60 -1.67
CA GLY A 78 14.51 17.82 -1.42
C GLY A 78 15.46 17.20 -2.47
N GLN A 79 16.75 17.57 -2.40
CA GLN A 79 17.81 17.04 -3.28
C GLN A 79 18.68 16.01 -2.52
N THR A 80 18.05 14.95 -2.03
CA THR A 80 18.71 13.85 -1.32
C THR A 80 18.33 12.49 -1.93
N LYS A 81 19.09 11.45 -1.60
CA LYS A 81 18.74 10.06 -1.91
C LYS A 81 17.51 9.66 -1.09
N LYS A 82 16.59 8.92 -1.71
CA LYS A 82 15.36 8.43 -1.07
C LYS A 82 15.30 6.92 -1.09
N GLN A 83 14.68 6.34 -0.08
CA GLN A 83 14.41 4.92 0.01
C GLN A 83 12.91 4.65 0.03
N ILE A 84 12.51 3.50 -0.47
CA ILE A 84 11.14 2.99 -0.34
C ILE A 84 11.20 1.63 0.34
N LEU A 85 10.35 1.41 1.34
CA LEU A 85 10.15 0.14 2.02
C LEU A 85 8.69 -0.29 1.88
N SER A 86 8.42 -1.31 1.08
CA SER A 86 7.08 -1.85 0.89
C SER A 86 6.86 -3.08 1.74
N LEU A 87 6.03 -2.96 2.76
CA LEU A 87 5.62 -4.04 3.66
C LEU A 87 4.46 -4.79 3.03
N GLY A 88 4.53 -6.13 2.96
CA GLY A 88 3.49 -6.95 2.33
C GLY A 88 3.31 -6.58 0.85
N ALA A 89 4.41 -6.47 0.11
CA ALA A 89 4.42 -5.90 -1.23
C ALA A 89 3.65 -6.75 -2.26
N GLY A 90 3.43 -8.03 -1.99
CA GLY A 90 2.81 -8.94 -2.95
C GLY A 90 3.51 -8.90 -4.31
N PHE A 91 2.73 -8.91 -5.38
CA PHE A 91 3.18 -8.73 -6.76
C PHE A 91 3.08 -7.28 -7.23
N ASP A 92 3.22 -6.31 -6.32
CA ASP A 92 3.30 -4.91 -6.73
C ASP A 92 4.45 -4.66 -7.71
N THR A 93 4.24 -3.74 -8.64
CA THR A 93 5.12 -3.47 -9.78
C THR A 93 5.66 -2.03 -9.75
N THR A 94 5.41 -1.29 -8.67
CA THR A 94 5.70 0.14 -8.58
C THR A 94 7.17 0.46 -8.87
N TYR A 95 8.12 -0.35 -8.37
CA TYR A 95 9.54 -0.15 -8.68
C TYR A 95 9.81 -0.14 -10.20
N PHE A 96 9.26 -1.11 -10.93
CA PHE A 96 9.48 -1.25 -12.37
C PHE A 96 8.83 -0.11 -13.16
N GLN A 97 7.65 0.34 -12.72
CA GLN A 97 6.98 1.53 -13.27
C GLN A 97 7.82 2.79 -13.03
N LEU A 98 8.33 3.00 -11.80
CA LEU A 98 9.17 4.15 -11.46
C LEU A 98 10.48 4.19 -12.25
N GLN A 99 11.05 3.02 -12.57
CA GLN A 99 12.23 2.92 -13.45
C GLN A 99 11.93 3.46 -14.85
N ASP A 100 10.81 3.08 -15.47
CA ASP A 100 10.42 3.63 -16.79
C ASP A 100 10.12 5.12 -16.76
N GLU A 101 9.61 5.60 -15.63
CA GLU A 101 9.23 7.00 -15.44
C GLU A 101 10.43 7.89 -15.10
N GLY A 102 11.62 7.32 -14.94
CA GLY A 102 12.82 8.05 -14.51
C GLY A 102 12.72 8.59 -13.08
N LYS A 103 11.87 8.00 -12.24
CA LYS A 103 11.58 8.41 -10.86
C LYS A 103 11.94 7.35 -9.81
N ALA A 104 12.71 6.33 -10.18
CA ALA A 104 13.12 5.29 -9.24
C ALA A 104 13.92 5.87 -8.06
N PRO A 105 13.67 5.38 -6.82
CA PRO A 105 14.43 5.83 -5.65
C PRO A 105 15.88 5.34 -5.71
N PHE A 106 16.70 5.80 -4.76
CA PHE A 106 18.04 5.24 -4.58
C PHE A 106 18.00 3.77 -4.16
N LEU A 107 17.00 3.38 -3.36
CA LEU A 107 16.79 1.99 -2.95
C LEU A 107 15.29 1.71 -2.79
N TYR A 108 14.83 0.58 -3.32
CA TYR A 108 13.47 0.07 -3.17
C TYR A 108 13.53 -1.34 -2.55
N VAL A 109 12.95 -1.52 -1.38
CA VAL A 109 12.93 -2.79 -0.65
C VAL A 109 11.50 -3.29 -0.53
N GLU A 110 11.26 -4.53 -0.93
CA GLU A 110 9.98 -5.21 -0.79
C GLU A 110 10.08 -6.38 0.16
N LEU A 111 9.12 -6.47 1.07
CA LEU A 111 9.02 -7.49 2.09
C LEU A 111 7.69 -8.23 1.95
N ASP A 112 7.74 -9.56 2.01
CA ASP A 112 6.55 -10.41 2.08
C ASP A 112 6.90 -11.79 2.63
N PHE A 113 5.90 -12.65 2.84
CA PHE A 113 6.13 -14.05 3.16
C PHE A 113 6.94 -14.74 2.07
N LYS A 114 7.77 -15.71 2.50
CA LYS A 114 8.67 -16.45 1.63
C LYS A 114 7.95 -17.08 0.43
N GLU A 115 6.74 -17.61 0.61
CA GLU A 115 5.98 -18.21 -0.49
C GLU A 115 5.60 -17.19 -1.57
N VAL A 116 5.33 -15.94 -1.18
CA VAL A 116 5.00 -14.85 -2.09
C VAL A 116 6.26 -14.35 -2.79
N THR A 117 7.33 -14.08 -2.03
CA THR A 117 8.59 -13.59 -2.60
C THR A 117 9.25 -14.62 -3.52
N SER A 118 9.17 -15.92 -3.20
CA SER A 118 9.68 -17.00 -4.06
C SER A 118 8.96 -17.05 -5.41
N LYS A 119 7.63 -16.86 -5.42
CA LYS A 119 6.86 -16.77 -6.67
C LYS A 119 7.24 -15.53 -7.47
N LYS A 120 7.38 -14.38 -6.80
CA LYS A 120 7.76 -13.12 -7.45
C LYS A 120 9.17 -13.20 -8.05
N ALA A 121 10.13 -13.73 -7.29
CA ALA A 121 11.50 -13.98 -7.75
C ALA A 121 11.54 -14.89 -8.98
N ALA A 122 10.74 -15.96 -9.01
CA ALA A 122 10.65 -16.86 -10.16
C ALA A 122 10.11 -16.15 -11.42
N ILE A 123 9.12 -15.27 -11.26
CA ILE A 123 8.58 -14.48 -12.38
C ILE A 123 9.63 -13.46 -12.85
N ILE A 124 10.24 -12.72 -11.94
CA ILE A 124 11.30 -11.74 -12.26
C ILE A 124 12.45 -12.40 -13.02
N GLU A 125 12.91 -13.59 -12.61
CA GLU A 125 14.01 -14.29 -13.28
C GLU A 125 13.68 -14.69 -14.72
N THR A 126 12.42 -15.03 -14.99
CA THR A 126 11.98 -15.54 -16.30
C THR A 126 11.54 -14.43 -17.26
N GLN A 127 11.23 -13.24 -16.75
CA GLN A 127 10.80 -12.09 -17.56
C GLN A 127 11.95 -11.09 -17.73
N SER A 128 12.54 -11.01 -18.92
CA SER A 128 13.66 -10.08 -19.20
C SER A 128 13.30 -8.63 -18.90
N GLN A 129 12.08 -8.19 -19.21
CA GLN A 129 11.59 -6.84 -18.93
C GLN A 129 11.69 -6.44 -17.45
N LEU A 130 11.63 -7.41 -16.53
CA LEU A 130 11.80 -7.20 -15.09
C LEU A 130 13.28 -7.36 -14.70
N ARG A 131 13.90 -8.46 -15.14
CA ARG A 131 15.28 -8.82 -14.78
C ARG A 131 16.29 -7.75 -15.20
N ASP A 132 16.11 -7.18 -16.40
CA ASP A 132 17.04 -6.21 -16.98
C ASP A 132 17.06 -4.88 -16.20
N LYS A 133 16.07 -4.63 -15.32
CA LYS A 133 15.96 -3.44 -14.46
C LYS A 133 16.62 -3.59 -13.09
N LEU A 134 17.21 -4.75 -12.81
CA LEU A 134 17.83 -5.03 -11.51
C LEU A 134 19.30 -4.62 -11.43
N GLY A 135 19.92 -4.34 -12.58
CA GLY A 135 21.36 -4.10 -12.68
C GLY A 135 22.14 -5.37 -13.04
N ALA A 136 23.35 -5.20 -13.58
CA ALA A 136 24.14 -6.29 -14.16
C ALA A 136 24.65 -7.29 -13.11
N ALA A 137 24.82 -6.85 -11.86
CA ALA A 137 25.29 -7.67 -10.74
C ALA A 137 24.15 -8.30 -9.94
N ALA A 138 22.91 -8.21 -10.43
CA ALA A 138 21.75 -8.70 -9.69
C ALA A 138 21.80 -10.21 -9.45
N SER A 139 21.47 -10.62 -8.23
CA SER A 139 21.31 -12.02 -7.84
C SER A 139 19.85 -12.34 -7.59
N ILE A 140 19.37 -13.47 -8.11
CA ILE A 140 18.00 -13.95 -7.90
C ILE A 140 18.06 -15.37 -7.34
N SER A 141 17.40 -15.61 -6.20
CA SER A 141 17.28 -16.93 -5.59
C SER A 141 15.81 -17.26 -5.34
N ARG A 142 15.26 -18.16 -6.16
CA ARG A 142 13.88 -18.68 -5.96
C ARG A 142 13.73 -19.45 -4.67
N GLU A 143 14.75 -20.22 -4.29
CA GLU A 143 14.72 -21.08 -3.11
C GLU A 143 14.72 -20.26 -1.82
N LYS A 144 15.50 -19.17 -1.79
CA LYS A 144 15.50 -18.23 -0.67
C LYS A 144 14.30 -17.30 -0.73
N GLY A 145 13.78 -17.00 -1.93
CA GLY A 145 12.75 -15.99 -2.14
C GLY A 145 13.34 -14.58 -2.15
N GLU A 146 14.55 -14.45 -2.68
CA GLU A 146 15.35 -13.23 -2.64
C GLU A 146 15.63 -12.71 -4.07
N VAL A 147 15.56 -11.40 -4.23
CA VAL A 147 16.13 -10.69 -5.39
C VAL A 147 17.00 -9.57 -4.85
N LEU A 148 18.27 -9.55 -5.23
CA LEU A 148 19.25 -8.57 -4.79
C LEU A 148 19.82 -7.87 -6.02
N GLY A 149 19.17 -6.80 -6.47
CA GLY A 149 19.66 -5.89 -7.51
C GLY A 149 20.37 -4.67 -6.94
N ASP A 150 20.87 -3.77 -7.79
CA ASP A 150 21.62 -2.58 -7.36
C ASP A 150 20.74 -1.62 -6.54
N HIS A 151 19.52 -1.37 -7.02
CA HIS A 151 18.54 -0.44 -6.44
C HIS A 151 17.23 -1.09 -5.99
N TYR A 152 17.09 -2.41 -6.16
CA TYR A 152 15.89 -3.16 -5.79
C TYR A 152 16.24 -4.39 -4.98
N LYS A 153 15.56 -4.58 -3.85
CA LYS A 153 15.67 -5.74 -2.98
C LYS A 153 14.28 -6.35 -2.77
N LEU A 154 14.16 -7.66 -2.94
CA LEU A 154 13.01 -8.45 -2.52
C LEU A 154 13.51 -9.43 -1.45
N LEU A 155 12.94 -9.37 -0.24
CA LEU A 155 13.39 -10.18 0.88
C LEU A 155 12.21 -10.88 1.57
N PRO A 156 12.35 -12.17 1.91
CA PRO A 156 11.33 -12.92 2.65
C PRO A 156 11.37 -12.55 4.14
N VAL A 157 10.25 -12.14 4.71
CA VAL A 157 10.13 -11.92 6.15
C VAL A 157 8.68 -12.04 6.61
N ASP A 158 8.48 -12.57 7.82
CA ASP A 158 7.22 -12.40 8.53
C ASP A 158 7.25 -11.06 9.25
N LEU A 159 6.39 -10.12 8.84
CA LEU A 159 6.38 -8.76 9.38
C LEU A 159 6.16 -8.69 10.90
N ARG A 160 5.63 -9.77 11.50
CA ARG A 160 5.42 -9.87 12.96
C ARG A 160 6.71 -10.12 13.73
N ASP A 161 7.77 -10.54 13.05
CA ASP A 161 9.08 -10.81 13.64
C ASP A 161 9.96 -9.56 13.58
N ILE A 162 9.74 -8.63 14.52
CA ILE A 162 10.42 -7.33 14.56
C ILE A 162 11.96 -7.45 14.55
N PRO A 163 12.60 -8.36 15.32
CA PRO A 163 14.06 -8.55 15.22
C PRO A 163 14.54 -8.86 13.80
N LYS A 164 13.77 -9.63 13.01
CA LYS A 164 14.13 -9.88 11.59
C LYS A 164 13.93 -8.66 10.70
N LEU A 165 13.06 -7.72 11.05
CA LEU A 165 12.96 -6.45 10.33
C LEU A 165 14.21 -5.60 10.51
N ASP A 166 14.89 -5.68 11.66
CA ASP A 166 16.20 -5.04 11.83
C ASP A 166 17.28 -5.70 10.97
N ASP A 167 17.27 -7.04 10.88
CA ASP A 167 18.17 -7.78 9.98
C ASP A 167 17.93 -7.43 8.50
N VAL A 168 16.68 -7.11 8.12
CA VAL A 168 16.34 -6.60 6.78
C VAL A 168 17.05 -5.28 6.49
N ILE A 169 17.10 -4.33 7.44
CA ILE A 169 17.78 -3.04 7.23
C ILE A 169 19.23 -3.29 6.83
N ALA A 170 19.92 -4.15 7.57
CA ALA A 170 21.31 -4.51 7.30
C ALA A 170 21.48 -5.25 5.97
N SER A 171 20.69 -6.31 5.73
CA SER A 171 20.83 -7.15 4.54
C SER A 171 20.43 -6.44 3.23
N ALA A 172 19.50 -5.50 3.29
CA ALA A 172 19.11 -4.66 2.15
C ALA A 172 20.08 -3.49 1.92
N ASN A 173 21.02 -3.23 2.84
CA ASN A 173 21.83 -2.01 2.90
C ASN A 173 20.96 -0.74 2.94
N MET A 174 19.86 -0.77 3.69
CA MET A 174 19.06 0.43 3.93
C MET A 174 19.80 1.33 4.93
N ASP A 175 19.87 2.62 4.61
CA ASP A 175 20.42 3.65 5.49
C ASP A 175 19.27 4.32 6.28
N PRO A 176 19.15 4.12 7.60
CA PRO A 176 18.06 4.71 8.39
C PRO A 176 18.13 6.24 8.52
N SER A 177 19.25 6.86 8.13
CA SER A 177 19.40 8.31 8.09
C SER A 177 18.82 8.96 6.83
N LEU A 178 18.57 8.18 5.77
CA LEU A 178 17.96 8.68 4.54
C LEU A 178 16.43 8.76 4.66
N PRO A 179 15.80 9.74 3.99
CA PRO A 179 14.35 9.80 3.88
C PRO A 179 13.80 8.49 3.33
N THR A 180 12.84 7.90 4.07
CA THR A 180 12.25 6.61 3.72
C THR A 180 10.72 6.70 3.61
N PHE A 181 10.17 6.25 2.48
CA PHE A 181 8.74 6.10 2.28
C PHE A 181 8.33 4.65 2.54
N ILE A 182 7.47 4.43 3.52
CA ILE A 182 7.06 3.10 3.96
C ILE A 182 5.63 2.85 3.49
N ILE A 183 5.38 1.72 2.83
CA ILE A 183 4.09 1.37 2.24
C ILE A 183 3.49 0.19 3.00
N ALA A 184 2.25 0.33 3.47
CA ALA A 184 1.40 -0.78 3.89
C ALA A 184 0.03 -0.66 3.21
N GLU A 185 -0.14 -1.36 2.09
CA GLU A 185 -1.30 -1.23 1.20
C GLU A 185 -2.21 -2.47 1.30
N CYS A 186 -3.21 -2.44 2.20
CA CYS A 186 -4.01 -3.58 2.67
C CYS A 186 -3.13 -4.68 3.27
N VAL A 187 -2.39 -4.36 4.34
CA VAL A 187 -1.46 -5.31 4.98
C VAL A 187 -1.70 -5.41 6.48
N LEU A 188 -1.60 -4.29 7.20
CA LEU A 188 -1.70 -4.30 8.68
C LEU A 188 -3.08 -4.78 9.15
N ILE A 189 -4.14 -4.51 8.39
CA ILE A 189 -5.49 -4.97 8.69
C ILE A 189 -5.62 -6.49 8.87
N TYR A 190 -4.73 -7.29 8.28
CA TYR A 190 -4.71 -8.76 8.41
C TYR A 190 -3.94 -9.25 9.64
N LEU A 191 -3.27 -8.36 10.36
CA LEU A 191 -2.49 -8.66 11.54
C LEU A 191 -3.28 -8.35 12.81
N ASP A 192 -2.95 -9.04 13.90
CA ASP A 192 -3.51 -8.69 15.20
C ASP A 192 -3.05 -7.27 15.64
N PRO A 193 -3.80 -6.64 16.56
CA PRO A 193 -3.49 -5.27 16.98
C PRO A 193 -2.12 -5.07 17.63
N ASP A 194 -1.57 -6.08 18.31
CA ASP A 194 -0.24 -6.01 18.93
C ASP A 194 0.84 -5.99 17.85
N SER A 195 0.80 -6.95 16.92
CA SER A 195 1.70 -6.98 15.76
C SER A 195 1.67 -5.67 14.96
N THR A 196 0.48 -5.10 14.76
CA THR A 196 0.32 -3.82 14.05
C THR A 196 1.02 -2.67 14.80
N ARG A 197 0.83 -2.57 16.13
CA ARG A 197 1.51 -1.56 16.95
C ARG A 197 3.02 -1.72 16.89
N ASP A 198 3.51 -2.95 17.00
CA ASP A 198 4.94 -3.25 17.00
C ASP A 198 5.60 -2.85 15.68
N ILE A 199 4.98 -3.14 14.53
CA ILE A 199 5.50 -2.73 13.21
C ILE A 199 5.52 -1.21 13.06
N VAL A 200 4.43 -0.53 13.43
CA VAL A 200 4.33 0.93 13.32
C VAL A 200 5.32 1.62 14.26
N GLY A 201 5.50 1.10 15.47
CA GLY A 201 6.46 1.60 16.45
C GLY A 201 7.91 1.33 16.07
N TRP A 202 8.21 0.17 15.50
CA TRP A 202 9.50 -0.14 14.90
C TRP A 202 9.84 0.86 13.80
N ALA A 203 8.94 1.06 12.83
CA ALA A 203 9.17 1.97 11.71
C ALA A 203 9.44 3.41 12.17
N SER A 204 8.72 3.89 13.20
CA SER A 204 8.95 5.22 13.79
C SER A 204 10.35 5.38 14.38
N LYS A 205 10.82 4.35 15.11
CA LYS A 205 12.13 4.35 15.77
C LYS A 205 13.28 4.21 14.78
N SER A 206 13.08 3.44 13.72
CA SER A 206 14.10 3.15 12.72
C SER A 206 14.40 4.36 11.84
N PHE A 207 13.40 5.11 11.39
CA PHE A 207 13.59 6.16 10.39
C PHE A 207 13.28 7.56 10.92
N SER A 208 14.30 8.42 10.99
CA SER A 208 14.19 9.75 11.57
C SER A 208 13.50 10.79 10.65
N THR A 209 13.58 10.58 9.33
CA THR A 209 12.78 11.30 8.34
C THR A 209 12.07 10.26 7.48
N ALA A 210 10.75 10.15 7.63
CA ALA A 210 9.97 9.13 6.97
C ALA A 210 8.52 9.54 6.76
N VAL A 211 7.90 8.92 5.76
CA VAL A 211 6.45 8.91 5.58
C VAL A 211 5.99 7.45 5.63
N PHE A 212 5.05 7.13 6.51
CA PHE A 212 4.32 5.87 6.47
C PHE A 212 3.01 6.09 5.73
N PHE A 213 2.81 5.42 4.60
CA PHE A 213 1.56 5.36 3.87
C PHE A 213 0.81 4.08 4.22
N LEU A 214 -0.43 4.24 4.67
CA LEU A 214 -1.35 3.16 5.00
C LEU A 214 -2.60 3.28 4.14
N TYR A 215 -3.01 2.19 3.49
CA TYR A 215 -4.31 2.07 2.84
C TYR A 215 -5.02 0.83 3.36
N GLU A 216 -6.19 0.96 4.00
CA GLU A 216 -6.97 -0.18 4.49
C GLU A 216 -8.40 0.20 4.88
N GLN A 217 -9.16 -0.78 5.37
CA GLN A 217 -10.56 -0.66 5.73
C GLN A 217 -10.79 0.09 7.05
N ILE A 218 -11.95 0.73 7.15
CA ILE A 218 -12.52 1.36 8.36
C ILE A 218 -14.04 1.08 8.43
N HIS A 219 -14.67 1.55 9.50
CA HIS A 219 -16.12 1.52 9.75
C HIS A 219 -16.72 0.09 9.78
N PRO A 220 -16.33 -0.75 10.78
CA PRO A 220 -16.82 -2.13 10.86
C PRO A 220 -18.29 -2.25 11.29
N ASP A 221 -18.85 -1.23 11.92
CA ASP A 221 -20.06 -1.37 12.73
C ASP A 221 -21.36 -1.18 11.96
N ASP A 222 -21.33 -0.51 10.81
CA ASP A 222 -22.53 -0.29 9.99
C ASP A 222 -22.88 -1.49 9.10
N ALA A 223 -24.02 -1.42 8.41
CA ALA A 223 -24.52 -2.53 7.60
C ALA A 223 -23.57 -2.92 6.46
N PHE A 224 -22.91 -1.95 5.83
CA PHE A 224 -21.95 -2.20 4.75
C PHE A 224 -20.67 -2.80 5.33
N GLY A 225 -20.11 -2.20 6.38
CA GLY A 225 -18.93 -2.69 7.08
C GLY A 225 -19.07 -4.13 7.55
N GLN A 226 -20.20 -4.45 8.20
CA GLN A 226 -20.49 -5.81 8.63
C GLN A 226 -20.61 -6.80 7.45
N GLN A 227 -21.20 -6.36 6.33
CA GLN A 227 -21.28 -7.21 5.14
C GLN A 227 -19.91 -7.43 4.48
N MET A 228 -19.08 -6.38 4.42
CA MET A 228 -17.70 -6.46 3.94
C MET A 228 -16.88 -7.46 4.77
N ILE A 229 -16.96 -7.36 6.09
CA ILE A 229 -16.27 -8.28 7.01
C ILE A 229 -16.74 -9.72 6.80
N ARG A 230 -18.06 -9.97 6.81
CA ARG A 230 -18.62 -11.32 6.54
C ARG A 230 -18.14 -11.89 5.21
N ASN A 231 -18.12 -11.07 4.15
CA ASN A 231 -17.67 -11.50 2.83
C ASN A 231 -16.19 -11.92 2.84
N LEU A 232 -15.33 -11.15 3.50
CA LEU A 232 -13.88 -11.44 3.58
C LEU A 232 -13.59 -12.64 4.49
N GLU A 233 -14.27 -12.74 5.63
CA GLU A 233 -14.17 -13.89 6.53
C GLU A 233 -14.64 -15.19 5.88
N SER A 234 -15.70 -15.15 5.07
CA SER A 234 -16.16 -16.31 4.30
C SER A 234 -15.11 -16.85 3.30
N ARG A 235 -14.13 -16.00 2.94
CA ARG A 235 -12.97 -16.33 2.11
C ARG A 235 -11.72 -16.66 2.93
N GLY A 236 -11.84 -16.78 4.26
CA GLY A 236 -10.73 -17.03 5.19
C GLY A 236 -9.81 -15.83 5.42
N CYS A 237 -10.22 -14.63 5.03
CA CYS A 237 -9.42 -13.39 5.08
C CYS A 237 -9.95 -12.44 6.18
N ALA A 238 -9.96 -12.89 7.43
CA ALA A 238 -10.44 -12.07 8.54
C ALA A 238 -9.62 -10.77 8.71
N LEU A 239 -10.31 -9.66 9.00
CA LEU A 239 -9.71 -8.36 9.23
C LEU A 239 -9.37 -8.19 10.73
N LEU A 240 -8.29 -8.83 11.17
CA LEU A 240 -7.93 -8.92 12.59
C LEU A 240 -7.74 -7.55 13.28
N GLY A 241 -7.30 -6.52 12.55
CA GLY A 241 -7.07 -5.19 13.08
C GLY A 241 -8.26 -4.23 13.06
N ILE A 242 -9.39 -4.59 12.43
CA ILE A 242 -10.45 -3.63 12.08
C ILE A 242 -11.10 -2.96 13.30
N TYR A 243 -11.36 -3.72 14.36
CA TYR A 243 -12.01 -3.20 15.57
C TYR A 243 -11.05 -2.41 16.48
N ALA A 244 -9.74 -2.62 16.35
CA ALA A 244 -8.74 -1.87 17.10
C ALA A 244 -8.51 -0.46 16.51
N THR A 245 -8.70 -0.31 15.20
CA THR A 245 -8.55 0.98 14.50
C THR A 245 -9.72 1.26 13.55
N PRO A 246 -10.95 1.40 14.08
CA PRO A 246 -12.18 1.37 13.27
C PRO A 246 -12.51 2.68 12.54
N THR A 247 -11.80 3.77 12.79
CA THR A 247 -12.10 5.11 12.25
C THR A 247 -10.84 5.82 11.82
N LEU A 248 -10.97 6.88 11.01
CA LEU A 248 -9.87 7.77 10.63
C LEU A 248 -9.07 8.26 11.85
N LEU A 249 -9.76 8.76 12.88
CA LEU A 249 -9.11 9.22 14.11
C LEU A 249 -8.39 8.08 14.85
N ALA A 250 -8.92 6.86 14.80
CA ALA A 250 -8.24 5.71 15.40
C ALA A 250 -6.97 5.31 14.62
N LYS A 251 -6.97 5.44 13.28
CA LYS A 251 -5.75 5.27 12.46
C LYS A 251 -4.71 6.34 12.79
N GLU A 252 -5.12 7.60 12.94
CA GLU A 252 -4.22 8.68 13.35
C GLU A 252 -3.60 8.41 14.73
N ARG A 253 -4.44 8.01 15.71
CA ARG A 253 -3.99 7.68 17.07
C ARG A 253 -2.99 6.53 17.10
N LEU A 254 -3.21 5.48 16.31
CA LEU A 254 -2.26 4.37 16.19
C LEU A 254 -0.84 4.91 15.91
N PHE A 255 -0.68 5.78 14.93
CA PHE A 255 0.63 6.32 14.59
C PHE A 255 1.21 7.23 15.69
N ILE A 256 0.40 8.16 16.22
CA ILE A 256 0.86 9.09 17.25
C ILE A 256 1.30 8.34 18.53
N GLU A 257 0.52 7.35 18.97
CA GLU A 257 0.83 6.55 20.15
C GLU A 257 2.06 5.65 19.95
N GLN A 258 2.38 5.30 18.71
CA GLN A 258 3.61 4.57 18.34
C GLN A 258 4.79 5.50 18.02
N GLY A 259 4.70 6.78 18.37
CA GLY A 259 5.82 7.73 18.38
C GLY A 259 6.04 8.50 17.08
N TRP A 260 5.09 8.47 16.14
CA TRP A 260 5.17 9.32 14.95
C TRP A 260 4.85 10.79 15.30
N GLN A 261 5.57 11.74 14.70
CA GLN A 261 5.41 13.17 15.03
C GLN A 261 4.07 13.75 14.57
N ARG A 262 3.58 13.29 13.42
CA ARG A 262 2.30 13.71 12.84
C ARG A 262 1.61 12.53 12.19
N ALA A 263 0.28 12.53 12.22
CA ALA A 263 -0.53 11.60 11.46
C ALA A 263 -1.82 12.28 10.99
N VAL A 264 -2.32 11.90 9.82
CA VAL A 264 -3.59 12.37 9.27
C VAL A 264 -4.19 11.29 8.39
N ALA A 265 -5.52 11.14 8.43
CA ALA A 265 -6.24 10.15 7.65
C ALA A 265 -7.43 10.76 6.90
N TRP A 266 -7.74 10.18 5.75
CA TRP A 266 -8.89 10.53 4.91
C TRP A 266 -9.57 9.26 4.41
N ASP A 267 -10.90 9.26 4.38
CA ASP A 267 -11.63 8.24 3.65
C ASP A 267 -11.40 8.38 2.13
N MET A 268 -11.61 7.29 1.41
CA MET A 268 -11.35 7.26 -0.02
C MET A 268 -12.38 8.04 -0.83
N LEU A 269 -13.54 8.38 -0.26
CA LEU A 269 -14.52 9.25 -0.91
C LEU A 269 -13.98 10.67 -1.01
N LYS A 270 -13.42 11.19 0.09
CA LYS A 270 -12.73 12.48 0.16
C LYS A 270 -11.49 12.49 -0.72
N VAL A 271 -10.67 11.44 -0.68
CA VAL A 271 -9.48 11.33 -1.55
C VAL A 271 -9.88 11.42 -3.01
N TYR A 272 -10.89 10.65 -3.42
CA TYR A 272 -11.39 10.69 -4.79
C TYR A 272 -11.97 12.06 -5.15
N SER A 273 -12.85 12.60 -4.31
CA SER A 273 -13.61 13.82 -4.61
C SER A 273 -12.73 15.07 -4.64
N ASP A 274 -11.77 15.18 -3.72
CA ASP A 274 -11.03 16.43 -3.48
C ASP A 274 -9.60 16.38 -4.01
N PHE A 275 -8.93 15.22 -3.99
CA PHE A 275 -7.47 15.14 -4.21
C PHE A 275 -7.05 14.56 -5.54
N ILE A 276 -7.85 13.66 -6.14
CA ILE A 276 -7.58 13.22 -7.51
C ILE A 276 -7.88 14.36 -8.49
N GLU A 277 -6.92 14.65 -9.36
CA GLU A 277 -7.02 15.76 -10.32
C GLU A 277 -8.24 15.62 -11.25
N VAL A 278 -8.90 16.75 -11.51
CA VAL A 278 -10.12 16.80 -12.34
C VAL A 278 -9.93 16.20 -13.75
N PRO A 279 -8.82 16.43 -14.47
CA PRO A 279 -8.59 15.79 -15.76
C PRO A 279 -8.56 14.25 -15.66
N GLU A 280 -7.90 13.70 -14.65
CA GLU A 280 -7.82 12.25 -14.44
C GLU A 280 -9.17 11.66 -14.05
N LYS A 281 -9.94 12.32 -13.19
CA LYS A 281 -11.33 11.90 -12.88
C LYS A 281 -12.20 11.88 -14.13
N ARG A 282 -12.18 12.94 -14.93
CA ARG A 282 -12.94 13.01 -16.18
C ARG A 282 -12.51 11.93 -17.17
N ARG A 283 -11.21 11.60 -17.22
CA ARG A 283 -10.66 10.57 -18.09
C ARG A 283 -11.20 9.20 -17.68
N ILE A 284 -11.10 8.83 -16.40
CA ILE A 284 -11.48 7.51 -15.92
C ILE A 284 -13.00 7.30 -15.84
N GLU A 285 -13.77 8.34 -15.52
CA GLU A 285 -15.24 8.26 -15.49
C GLU A 285 -15.87 7.97 -16.85
N ARG A 286 -15.15 8.23 -17.95
CA ARG A 286 -15.59 7.96 -19.33
C ARG A 286 -15.23 6.56 -19.85
N LEU A 287 -14.43 5.79 -19.11
CA LEU A 287 -13.95 4.48 -19.58
C LEU A 287 -15.06 3.42 -19.57
N GLU A 288 -15.97 3.50 -18.60
CA GLU A 288 -17.06 2.55 -18.42
C GLU A 288 -18.33 3.29 -17.95
N LEU A 289 -19.50 2.83 -18.42
CA LEU A 289 -20.79 3.29 -17.91
C LEU A 289 -20.89 2.95 -16.41
N PHE A 290 -21.45 3.88 -15.64
CA PHE A 290 -21.51 3.77 -14.19
C PHE A 290 -22.79 4.40 -13.64
N ASP A 291 -23.57 3.62 -12.91
CA ASP A 291 -24.83 3.99 -12.27
C ASP A 291 -24.92 3.58 -10.79
N GLU A 292 -23.95 2.81 -10.27
CA GLU A 292 -23.86 2.31 -8.88
C GLU A 292 -23.32 3.39 -7.91
N PHE A 293 -23.90 4.60 -7.91
CA PHE A 293 -23.37 5.72 -7.13
C PHE A 293 -23.55 5.54 -5.62
N GLU A 294 -24.68 5.03 -5.16
CA GLU A 294 -24.93 4.77 -3.74
C GLU A 294 -23.94 3.74 -3.19
N GLU A 295 -23.73 2.63 -3.90
CA GLU A 295 -22.73 1.62 -3.55
C GLU A 295 -21.31 2.17 -3.59
N TRP A 296 -21.02 3.08 -4.53
CA TRP A 296 -19.72 3.75 -4.60
C TRP A 296 -19.43 4.59 -3.36
N HIS A 297 -20.38 5.42 -2.91
CA HIS A 297 -20.19 6.23 -1.71
C HIS A 297 -19.95 5.34 -0.50
N MET A 298 -20.80 4.31 -0.31
CA MET A 298 -20.62 3.35 0.77
C MET A 298 -19.23 2.68 0.71
N MET A 299 -18.82 2.16 -0.45
CA MET A 299 -17.52 1.50 -0.58
C MET A 299 -16.36 2.45 -0.29
N GLN A 300 -16.39 3.69 -0.79
CA GLN A 300 -15.29 4.63 -0.65
C GLN A 300 -15.17 5.23 0.76
N GLU A 301 -16.28 5.32 1.52
CA GLU A 301 -16.23 5.72 2.94
C GLU A 301 -15.65 4.62 3.85
N HIS A 302 -15.65 3.36 3.41
CA HIS A 302 -15.17 2.21 4.18
C HIS A 302 -13.70 1.85 3.97
N TYR A 303 -12.97 2.66 3.19
CA TYR A 303 -11.53 2.57 3.03
C TYR A 303 -10.91 3.92 3.32
N CYS A 304 -9.69 3.93 3.84
CA CYS A 304 -8.96 5.15 4.10
C CYS A 304 -7.52 5.10 3.61
N VAL A 305 -6.97 6.27 3.36
CA VAL A 305 -5.53 6.52 3.39
C VAL A 305 -5.19 7.21 4.70
N ALA A 306 -4.19 6.71 5.41
CA ALA A 306 -3.53 7.44 6.49
C ALA A 306 -2.07 7.66 6.12
N ILE A 307 -1.54 8.84 6.47
CA ILE A 307 -0.11 9.10 6.43
C ILE A 307 0.39 9.45 7.83
N ALA A 308 1.57 8.96 8.17
CA ALA A 308 2.30 9.38 9.35
C ALA A 308 3.69 9.88 8.97
N ILE A 309 4.21 10.87 9.69
CA ILE A 309 5.41 11.59 9.30
C ILE A 309 6.34 11.78 10.50
N ASN A 310 7.61 11.44 10.30
CA ASN A 310 8.75 11.94 11.05
C ASN A 310 9.59 12.82 10.11
N ASP A 311 10.05 13.98 10.56
CA ASP A 311 10.71 14.97 9.69
C ASP A 311 11.92 15.62 10.33
N SER A 312 12.90 14.81 10.77
CA SER A 312 14.16 15.31 11.34
C SER A 312 14.94 16.24 10.40
N MET A 313 14.77 16.08 9.08
CA MET A 313 15.43 16.89 8.05
C MET A 313 14.63 18.14 7.61
N GLY A 314 13.38 18.30 8.05
CA GLY A 314 12.53 19.42 7.65
C GLY A 314 12.09 19.41 6.18
N LEU A 315 12.09 18.24 5.52
CA LEU A 315 11.73 18.07 4.10
C LEU A 315 10.22 17.94 3.88
N LEU A 316 9.47 17.55 4.91
CA LEU A 316 8.10 17.06 4.81
C LEU A 316 7.08 18.00 5.48
N GLY A 317 7.43 19.25 5.77
CA GLY A 317 6.58 20.19 6.50
C GLY A 317 5.17 20.37 5.91
N LYS A 318 5.05 20.45 4.57
CA LYS A 318 3.76 20.56 3.85
C LYS A 318 3.34 19.26 3.14
N TYR A 319 3.88 18.12 3.58
CA TYR A 319 3.62 16.83 2.96
C TYR A 319 2.19 16.35 3.24
N GLY A 320 1.58 15.66 2.26
CA GLY A 320 0.23 15.13 2.30
C GLY A 320 -0.72 15.81 1.33
N PHE A 321 -1.98 15.40 1.36
CA PHE A 321 -3.02 16.04 0.58
C PHE A 321 -3.30 17.45 1.13
N SER A 322 -3.13 18.46 0.28
CA SER A 322 -3.49 19.83 0.61
C SER A 322 -4.79 20.19 -0.11
N ASN A 323 -5.68 20.90 0.60
CA ASN A 323 -6.83 21.55 -0.03
C ASN A 323 -6.32 22.71 -0.89
N GLY A 324 -5.78 22.41 -2.07
CA GLY A 324 -5.39 23.41 -3.05
C GLY A 324 -6.63 24.08 -3.61
N ARG A 325 -7.20 25.06 -2.90
CA ARG A 325 -7.71 26.24 -3.62
C ARG A 325 -6.47 26.84 -4.26
N HIS A 326 -6.28 26.64 -5.55
CA HIS A 326 -5.34 27.42 -6.33
C HIS A 326 -5.67 28.89 -6.09
N THR A 327 -4.92 29.56 -5.23
CA THR A 327 -4.84 31.00 -5.24
C THR A 327 -4.13 31.35 -6.54
N THR A 328 -4.92 31.59 -7.58
CA THR A 328 -4.48 32.41 -8.70
C THR A 328 -3.99 33.72 -8.11
N GLN A 329 -2.67 33.87 -8.00
CA GLN A 329 -2.07 35.19 -7.88
C GLN A 329 -2.38 35.92 -9.19
N SER A 330 -3.47 36.67 -9.17
CA SER A 330 -3.72 37.72 -10.15
C SER A 330 -2.58 38.72 -10.02
N SER A 331 -1.65 38.69 -10.96
CA SER A 331 -0.69 39.77 -11.17
C SER A 331 -1.47 40.91 -11.84
N CYS A 332 -1.65 42.01 -11.11
CA CYS A 332 -1.82 43.34 -11.69
C CYS A 332 -0.43 43.94 -11.92
#